data_AF-A0AAD4DQX8-F1
#
_entry.id   AF-A0AAD4DQX8-F1
#
_cell.length_a   1.000
_cell.length_b   1.000
_cell.length_c   1.000
_cell.angle_alpha   90.00
_cell.angle_beta   90.00
_cell.angle_gamma   90.00
#
_symmetry.space_group_name_H-M   'P 1'
#
loop_
_entity.id
_entity.type
_entity.pdbx_description
1 polymer ?
#
loop_
_entity_poly.entity_id
_entity_poly.type
_entity_poly.pdbx_seq_one_letter_code
_entity_poly.pdbx_strand_id
1 'polypeptide(L)'
;MSSIPSTVKPQAGPANPLEVTVEILPRSSYRIKHLPGGPRAVARWSTTFIPTLISAIGDQEEVWGRIESEATFHATIQDTWDAVYEDIPHIVTNDGPVIAIALQRLSEWRNCIGTTAVTVYTNFLSLQDDVKTDEDRKAFSESLLVKLAFLYGNIPEEGKLENPFESELIIQVLTQHACATLGAIGDHHTTAHAKGALSLCTAAACIFLPSLHSTANYFLELEANSKGKAVKVPHSLNKSSGKISGSRKAFSDTNFGVMTRRYMTSINRLQDSVIQDIWEQAKEIAFKRRGAPSAPDEDSEDERALIGF
;
A
#
# COMPACT_ATOMS: atom_id res chain seq x y z
N MET A 1 -17.39 -18.20 -31.28
CA MET A 1 -18.45 -19.22 -31.42
C MET A 1 -18.32 -20.12 -30.20
N SER A 2 -19.22 -20.17 -29.22
CA SER A 2 -20.68 -20.17 -29.32
C SER A 2 -21.28 -19.56 -28.05
N SER A 3 -22.16 -18.57 -28.23
CA SER A 3 -23.05 -18.07 -27.17
C SER A 3 -24.29 -18.95 -27.14
N ILE A 4 -24.76 -19.34 -25.96
CA ILE A 4 -26.03 -20.05 -25.81
C ILE A 4 -27.11 -19.01 -25.47
N PRO A 5 -28.09 -18.73 -26.35
CA PRO A 5 -29.28 -17.99 -25.97
C PRO A 5 -30.34 -18.97 -25.47
N SER A 6 -30.83 -18.76 -24.24
CA SER A 6 -32.06 -19.41 -23.78
C SER A 6 -33.23 -18.49 -24.10
N THR A 7 -34.10 -18.95 -25.00
CA THR A 7 -35.31 -18.25 -25.44
C THR A 7 -36.51 -18.78 -24.66
N VAL A 8 -37.09 -17.98 -23.79
CA VAL A 8 -38.44 -18.22 -23.24
C VAL A 8 -39.39 -17.19 -23.84
N LYS A 9 -40.46 -17.65 -24.49
CA LYS A 9 -41.51 -16.79 -25.07
C LYS A 9 -42.46 -16.26 -23.97
N PRO A 10 -42.97 -15.02 -24.09
CA PRO A 10 -43.74 -14.37 -23.04
C PRO A 10 -45.24 -14.65 -23.13
N GLN A 11 -45.90 -14.68 -21.97
CA GLN A 11 -47.36 -14.57 -21.83
C GLN A 11 -47.67 -13.17 -21.28
N ALA A 12 -48.62 -12.47 -21.92
CA ALA A 12 -48.89 -11.06 -21.69
C ALA A 12 -49.79 -10.80 -20.46
N GLY A 13 -49.40 -9.81 -19.63
CA GLY A 13 -50.19 -9.23 -18.52
C GLY A 13 -49.37 -8.18 -17.75
N PRO A 14 -49.98 -7.11 -17.18
CA PRO A 14 -49.46 -5.75 -17.31
C PRO A 14 -48.62 -5.21 -16.13
N ALA A 15 -47.95 -4.09 -16.43
CA ALA A 15 -47.16 -3.20 -15.56
C ALA A 15 -45.74 -3.66 -15.19
N ASN A 16 -44.80 -3.43 -16.11
CA ASN A 16 -43.37 -3.42 -15.79
C ASN A 16 -43.07 -2.26 -14.84
N PRO A 17 -42.50 -2.50 -13.64
CA PRO A 17 -41.64 -1.51 -13.02
C PRO A 17 -40.46 -1.28 -13.96
N LEU A 18 -40.00 -0.03 -14.10
CA LEU A 18 -38.78 0.30 -14.84
C LEU A 18 -37.65 -0.62 -14.38
N GLU A 19 -37.35 -1.63 -15.19
CA GLU A 19 -36.24 -2.54 -14.97
C GLU A 19 -34.98 -1.71 -15.24
N VAL A 20 -34.44 -1.13 -14.16
CA VAL A 20 -33.16 -0.42 -14.21
C VAL A 20 -32.10 -1.49 -14.48
N THR A 21 -31.78 -1.67 -15.76
CA THR A 21 -30.64 -2.48 -16.19
C THR A 21 -29.37 -1.79 -15.70
N VAL A 22 -28.87 -2.23 -14.53
CA VAL A 22 -27.57 -1.81 -14.02
C VAL A 22 -26.52 -2.48 -14.89
N GLU A 23 -25.86 -1.70 -15.74
CA GLU A 23 -24.73 -2.17 -16.54
C GLU A 23 -23.58 -2.55 -15.60
N ILE A 24 -23.28 -3.85 -15.50
CA ILE A 24 -22.12 -4.34 -14.76
C ILE A 24 -20.89 -4.11 -15.63
N LEU A 25 -20.00 -3.23 -15.17
CA LEU A 25 -18.76 -2.93 -15.87
C LEU A 25 -17.66 -3.94 -15.49
N PRO A 26 -16.68 -4.19 -16.38
CA PRO A 26 -15.45 -4.86 -15.99
C PRO A 26 -14.78 -4.11 -14.83
N ARG A 27 -14.16 -4.83 -13.88
CA ARG A 27 -13.56 -4.23 -12.66
C ARG A 27 -12.60 -3.06 -12.98
N SER A 28 -11.79 -3.19 -14.04
CA SER A 28 -10.83 -2.18 -14.48
C SER A 28 -11.47 -0.89 -15.05
N SER A 29 -12.77 -0.93 -15.36
CA SER A 29 -13.53 0.20 -15.90
C SER A 29 -14.21 1.04 -14.81
N TYR A 30 -14.28 0.55 -13.57
CA TYR A 30 -14.84 1.34 -12.48
C TYR A 30 -13.97 2.56 -12.14
N ARG A 31 -14.63 3.64 -11.77
CA ARG A 31 -14.04 4.95 -11.45
C ARG A 31 -14.81 5.53 -10.28
N ILE A 32 -14.20 6.49 -9.57
CA ILE A 32 -14.79 7.12 -8.37
C ILE A 32 -16.20 7.69 -8.65
N LYS A 33 -16.48 8.17 -9.87
CA LYS A 33 -17.82 8.63 -10.28
C LYS A 33 -18.91 7.54 -10.28
N HIS A 34 -18.53 6.27 -10.29
CA HIS A 34 -19.45 5.13 -10.22
C HIS A 34 -19.79 4.72 -8.79
N LEU A 35 -19.20 5.38 -7.77
CA LEU A 35 -19.53 5.08 -6.38
C LEU A 35 -20.99 5.44 -6.08
N PRO A 36 -21.67 4.63 -5.25
CA PRO A 36 -23.03 4.94 -4.81
C PRO A 36 -23.02 6.22 -3.97
N GLY A 37 -24.09 7.01 -4.06
CA GLY A 37 -24.18 8.31 -3.39
C GLY A 37 -23.52 9.49 -4.12
N GLY A 38 -22.88 9.24 -5.28
CA GLY A 38 -22.41 10.29 -6.18
C GLY A 38 -21.39 11.25 -5.51
N PRO A 39 -21.45 12.57 -5.76
CA PRO A 39 -20.45 13.53 -5.28
C PRO A 39 -20.20 13.50 -3.76
N ARG A 40 -21.23 13.21 -2.95
CA ARG A 40 -21.11 13.08 -1.49
C ARG A 40 -20.21 11.93 -1.08
N ALA A 41 -20.27 10.81 -1.80
CA ALA A 41 -19.41 9.67 -1.57
C ALA A 41 -17.96 9.98 -2.02
N VAL A 42 -17.83 10.60 -3.21
CA VAL A 42 -16.54 11.00 -3.78
C VAL A 42 -15.72 11.87 -2.83
N ALA A 43 -16.35 12.83 -2.15
CA ALA A 43 -15.67 13.76 -1.25
C ALA A 43 -14.96 13.06 -0.07
N ARG A 44 -15.56 12.00 0.50
CA ARG A 44 -15.00 11.23 1.63
C ARG A 44 -14.14 10.05 1.18
N TRP A 45 -14.19 9.67 -0.10
CA TRP A 45 -13.57 8.44 -0.58
C TRP A 45 -12.07 8.42 -0.32
N SER A 46 -11.33 9.42 -0.82
CA SER A 46 -9.88 9.47 -0.67
C SER A 46 -9.42 10.00 0.69
N THR A 47 -10.24 10.80 1.37
CA THR A 47 -9.85 11.50 2.61
C THR A 47 -10.21 10.72 3.87
N THR A 48 -11.15 9.79 3.79
CA THR A 48 -11.68 9.09 4.98
C THR A 48 -11.87 7.61 4.71
N PHE A 49 -12.61 7.22 3.65
CA PHE A 49 -12.87 5.80 3.37
C PHE A 49 -11.59 4.99 3.12
N ILE A 50 -10.74 5.44 2.19
CA ILE A 50 -9.49 4.74 1.86
C ILE A 50 -8.52 4.72 3.06
N PRO A 51 -8.28 5.83 3.78
CA PRO A 51 -7.48 5.79 5.01
C PRO A 51 -8.01 4.82 6.07
N THR A 52 -9.32 4.81 6.34
CA THR A 52 -9.94 3.87 7.29
C THR A 52 -9.77 2.43 6.84
N LEU A 53 -10.02 2.14 5.56
CA LEU A 53 -9.86 0.79 5.01
C LEU A 53 -8.40 0.32 5.08
N ILE A 54 -7.45 1.19 4.74
CA ILE A 54 -6.02 0.87 4.85
C ILE A 54 -5.64 0.62 6.30
N SER A 55 -6.16 1.40 7.25
CA SER A 55 -5.92 1.21 8.68
C SER A 55 -6.44 -0.16 9.14
N ALA A 56 -7.66 -0.52 8.74
CA ALA A 56 -8.27 -1.81 9.06
C ALA A 56 -7.46 -2.99 8.49
N ILE A 57 -7.16 -2.96 7.19
CA ILE A 57 -6.38 -4.03 6.53
C ILE A 57 -4.94 -4.07 7.05
N GLY A 58 -4.35 -2.91 7.38
CA GLY A 58 -3.01 -2.80 7.92
C GLY A 58 -2.86 -3.40 9.32
N ASP A 59 -3.96 -3.63 10.03
CA ASP A 59 -3.95 -4.28 11.34
C ASP A 59 -4.22 -5.80 11.27
N GLN A 60 -4.78 -6.28 10.17
CA GLN A 60 -5.14 -7.68 9.99
C GLN A 60 -3.93 -8.61 9.81
N GLU A 61 -4.10 -9.87 10.22
CA GLU A 61 -3.13 -10.94 9.97
C GLU A 61 -2.97 -11.25 8.48
N GLU A 62 -4.07 -11.17 7.72
CA GLU A 62 -4.11 -11.42 6.28
C GLU A 62 -4.28 -10.12 5.50
N VAL A 63 -3.17 -9.62 4.97
CA VAL A 63 -3.12 -8.34 4.26
C VAL A 63 -3.26 -8.46 2.74
N TRP A 64 -3.25 -9.66 2.15
CA TRP A 64 -3.13 -9.86 0.70
C TRP A 64 -4.42 -10.26 -0.02
N GLY A 65 -5.47 -10.68 0.69
CA GLY A 65 -6.80 -10.97 0.12
C GLY A 65 -6.80 -12.15 -0.85
N ARG A 66 -6.73 -13.37 -0.33
CA ARG A 66 -6.88 -14.61 -1.11
C ARG A 66 -8.35 -14.97 -1.30
N ILE A 67 -8.64 -15.83 -2.27
CA ILE A 67 -9.99 -16.36 -2.59
C ILE A 67 -10.67 -17.04 -1.38
N GLU A 68 -9.90 -17.64 -0.48
CA GLU A 68 -10.42 -18.22 0.78
C GLU A 68 -10.75 -17.14 1.83
N SER A 69 -10.21 -15.93 1.69
CA SER A 69 -10.42 -14.76 2.57
C SER A 69 -11.18 -13.61 1.90
N GLU A 70 -11.80 -13.82 0.74
CA GLU A 70 -12.67 -12.83 0.08
C GLU A 70 -13.80 -12.38 1.01
N ALA A 71 -14.34 -13.29 1.83
CA ALA A 71 -15.38 -12.97 2.80
C ALA A 71 -14.89 -11.97 3.86
N THR A 72 -13.69 -12.15 4.41
CA THR A 72 -13.12 -11.25 5.43
C THR A 72 -12.79 -9.88 4.84
N PHE A 73 -12.21 -9.86 3.64
CA PHE A 73 -11.94 -8.60 2.93
C PHE A 73 -13.23 -7.86 2.60
N HIS A 74 -14.22 -8.57 2.08
CA HIS A 74 -15.53 -8.01 1.77
C HIS A 74 -16.21 -7.47 3.02
N ALA A 75 -16.19 -8.22 4.13
CA ALA A 75 -16.72 -7.76 5.41
C ALA A 75 -16.02 -6.48 5.87
N THR A 76 -14.69 -6.43 5.81
CA THR A 76 -13.93 -5.22 6.18
C THR A 76 -14.31 -4.01 5.33
N ILE A 77 -14.49 -4.21 4.01
CA ILE A 77 -14.89 -3.14 3.09
C ILE A 77 -16.33 -2.68 3.39
N GLN A 78 -17.23 -3.60 3.71
CA GLN A 78 -18.61 -3.30 4.13
C GLN A 78 -18.63 -2.53 5.45
N ASP A 79 -17.94 -3.03 6.47
CA ASP A 79 -17.85 -2.38 7.79
C ASP A 79 -17.29 -0.96 7.67
N THR A 80 -16.23 -0.80 6.87
CA THR A 80 -15.65 0.52 6.58
C THR A 80 -16.63 1.43 5.84
N TRP A 81 -17.44 0.87 4.93
CA TRP A 81 -18.46 1.64 4.21
C TRP A 81 -19.50 2.16 5.18
N ASP A 82 -20.04 1.29 6.02
CA ASP A 82 -21.09 1.63 6.98
C ASP A 82 -20.60 2.65 8.01
N ALA A 83 -19.35 2.55 8.45
CA ALA A 83 -18.75 3.51 9.37
C ALA A 83 -18.47 4.90 8.76
N VAL A 84 -18.10 4.96 7.48
CA VAL A 84 -17.73 6.24 6.82
C VAL A 84 -18.96 6.91 6.20
N TYR A 85 -19.95 6.12 5.79
CA TYR A 85 -21.11 6.53 5.01
C TYR A 85 -22.43 6.15 5.70
N GLU A 86 -22.57 6.47 6.98
CA GLU A 86 -23.81 6.28 7.76
C GLU A 86 -25.05 6.87 7.05
N ASP A 87 -24.85 7.93 6.26
CA ASP A 87 -25.86 8.67 5.51
C ASP A 87 -26.10 8.15 4.08
N ILE A 88 -25.36 7.12 3.63
CA ILE A 88 -25.48 6.52 2.30
C ILE A 88 -25.53 5.00 2.42
N PRO A 89 -26.70 4.43 2.78
CA PRO A 89 -26.86 2.99 2.91
C PRO A 89 -26.54 2.28 1.59
N HIS A 90 -25.63 1.31 1.65
CA HIS A 90 -25.25 0.51 0.49
C HIS A 90 -24.72 -0.85 0.92
N ILE A 91 -25.14 -1.89 0.21
CA ILE A 91 -24.56 -3.23 0.34
C ILE A 91 -23.47 -3.34 -0.71
N VAL A 92 -22.22 -3.44 -0.27
CA VAL A 92 -21.08 -3.71 -1.13
C VAL A 92 -21.29 -5.06 -1.79
N THR A 93 -21.06 -5.12 -3.11
CA THR A 93 -21.16 -6.34 -3.90
C THR A 93 -19.80 -6.73 -4.45
N ASN A 94 -19.58 -8.03 -4.69
CA ASN A 94 -18.30 -8.59 -5.17
C ASN A 94 -17.84 -8.05 -6.53
N ASP A 95 -18.77 -7.55 -7.35
CA ASP A 95 -18.47 -7.02 -8.69
C ASP A 95 -18.85 -5.53 -8.82
N GLY A 96 -19.09 -4.87 -7.69
CA GLY A 96 -19.46 -3.46 -7.62
C GLY A 96 -18.28 -2.49 -7.73
N PRO A 97 -18.59 -1.20 -7.89
CA PRO A 97 -17.58 -0.14 -7.97
C PRO A 97 -16.78 0.02 -6.67
N VAL A 98 -17.41 -0.17 -5.51
CA VAL A 98 -16.77 -0.02 -4.20
C VAL A 98 -15.61 -1.00 -4.05
N ILE A 99 -15.88 -2.31 -4.20
CA ILE A 99 -14.84 -3.34 -4.04
C ILE A 99 -13.76 -3.22 -5.12
N ALA A 100 -14.13 -2.93 -6.38
CA ALA A 100 -13.17 -2.84 -7.47
C ALA A 100 -12.16 -1.71 -7.25
N ILE A 101 -12.64 -0.52 -6.85
CA ILE A 101 -11.79 0.64 -6.60
C ILE A 101 -11.02 0.44 -5.28
N ALA A 102 -11.63 -0.13 -4.25
CA ALA A 102 -10.97 -0.44 -2.99
C ALA A 102 -9.79 -1.41 -3.18
N LEU A 103 -9.98 -2.52 -3.90
CA LEU A 103 -8.90 -3.47 -4.21
C LEU A 103 -7.78 -2.83 -5.02
N GLN A 104 -8.11 -1.94 -5.97
CA GLN A 104 -7.09 -1.16 -6.68
C GLN A 104 -6.28 -0.30 -5.70
N ARG A 105 -6.94 0.45 -4.81
CA ARG A 105 -6.26 1.33 -3.84
C ARG A 105 -5.41 0.56 -2.83
N LEU A 106 -5.88 -0.61 -2.40
CA LEU A 106 -5.09 -1.51 -1.56
C LEU A 106 -3.86 -2.04 -2.30
N SER A 107 -3.98 -2.38 -3.59
CA SER A 107 -2.83 -2.74 -4.42
C SER A 107 -1.82 -1.60 -4.53
N GLU A 108 -2.29 -0.37 -4.79
CA GLU A 108 -1.45 0.83 -4.83
C GLU A 108 -0.74 1.07 -3.50
N TRP A 109 -1.46 1.01 -2.37
CA TRP A 109 -0.89 1.14 -1.02
C TRP A 109 0.24 0.14 -0.75
N ARG A 110 0.02 -1.15 -1.03
CA ARG A 110 1.04 -2.19 -0.86
C ARG A 110 2.26 -1.91 -1.76
N ASN A 111 2.05 -1.54 -3.02
CA ASN A 111 3.15 -1.16 -3.91
C ASN A 111 3.93 0.07 -3.43
N CYS A 112 3.25 1.05 -2.83
CA CYS A 112 3.91 2.20 -2.20
C CYS A 112 4.82 1.76 -1.05
N ILE A 113 4.38 0.85 -0.15
CA ILE A 113 5.24 0.28 0.90
C ILE A 113 6.49 -0.35 0.29
N GLY A 114 6.32 -1.19 -0.74
CA GLY A 114 7.46 -1.81 -1.42
C GLY A 114 8.43 -0.81 -2.04
N THR A 115 7.90 0.26 -2.64
CA THR A 115 8.71 1.34 -3.23
C THR A 115 9.47 2.10 -2.15
N THR A 116 8.80 2.48 -1.05
CA THR A 116 9.43 3.15 0.09
C THR A 116 10.54 2.28 0.70
N ALA A 117 10.35 0.97 0.81
CA ALA A 117 11.38 0.06 1.29
C ALA A 117 12.64 0.11 0.40
N VAL A 118 12.48 0.10 -0.92
CA VAL A 118 13.63 0.25 -1.82
C VAL A 118 14.32 1.60 -1.60
N THR A 119 13.57 2.71 -1.58
CA THR A 119 14.12 4.06 -1.39
C THR A 119 14.88 4.20 -0.07
N VAL A 120 14.27 3.80 1.05
CA VAL A 120 14.87 3.92 2.39
C VAL A 120 16.20 3.16 2.46
N TYR A 121 16.22 1.90 2.00
CA TYR A 121 17.42 1.08 2.07
C TYR A 121 18.48 1.50 1.05
N THR A 122 18.10 1.95 -0.16
CA THR A 122 19.05 2.50 -1.12
C THR A 122 19.71 3.77 -0.58
N ASN A 123 18.93 4.68 0.00
CA ASN A 123 19.47 5.89 0.63
C ASN A 123 20.41 5.55 1.79
N PHE A 124 20.00 4.64 2.67
CA PHE A 124 20.83 4.16 3.77
C PHE A 124 22.19 3.61 3.30
N LEU A 125 22.20 2.77 2.27
CA LEU A 125 23.44 2.23 1.69
C LEU A 125 24.31 3.32 1.08
N SER A 126 23.72 4.34 0.43
CA SER A 126 24.48 5.44 -0.19
C SER A 126 25.16 6.37 0.82
N LEU A 127 24.71 6.35 2.08
CA LEU A 127 25.28 7.14 3.17
C LEU A 127 26.40 6.41 3.91
N GLN A 128 26.70 5.15 3.58
CA GLN A 128 27.79 4.40 4.21
C GLN A 128 29.12 4.73 3.50
N ASP A 129 30.11 5.17 4.27
CA ASP A 129 31.42 5.60 3.76
C ASP A 129 32.19 4.49 3.03
N ASP A 130 31.96 3.23 3.39
CA ASP A 130 32.62 2.03 2.88
C ASP A 130 31.85 1.31 1.75
N VAL A 131 30.62 1.76 1.43
CA VAL A 131 29.77 1.14 0.41
C VAL A 131 29.76 1.98 -0.88
N LYS A 132 30.76 1.79 -1.74
CA LYS A 132 30.95 2.61 -2.95
C LYS A 132 30.63 1.91 -4.26
N THR A 133 30.82 0.59 -4.31
CA THR A 133 30.64 -0.22 -5.53
C THR A 133 29.37 -1.08 -5.47
N ASP A 134 28.97 -1.67 -6.60
CA ASP A 134 27.87 -2.64 -6.63
C ASP A 134 28.20 -3.87 -5.78
N GLU A 135 29.47 -4.29 -5.78
CA GLU A 135 29.99 -5.38 -4.97
C GLU A 135 29.90 -5.07 -3.48
N ASP A 136 30.29 -3.86 -3.05
CA ASP A 136 30.16 -3.44 -1.65
C ASP A 136 28.69 -3.40 -1.22
N ARG A 137 27.83 -2.82 -2.07
CA ARG A 137 26.37 -2.76 -1.83
C ARG A 137 25.79 -4.16 -1.65
N LYS A 138 26.23 -5.11 -2.48
CA LYS A 138 25.81 -6.50 -2.41
C LYS A 138 26.28 -7.13 -1.10
N ALA A 139 27.56 -7.04 -0.77
CA ALA A 139 28.14 -7.63 0.43
C ALA A 139 27.49 -7.07 1.71
N PHE A 140 27.28 -5.75 1.77
CA PHE A 140 26.60 -5.10 2.89
C PHE A 140 25.13 -5.51 2.98
N SER A 141 24.41 -5.57 1.85
CA SER A 141 23.01 -6.03 1.87
C SER A 141 22.90 -7.50 2.31
N GLU A 142 23.85 -8.35 1.94
CA GLU A 142 23.93 -9.74 2.39
C GLU A 142 24.24 -9.82 3.90
N SER A 143 25.12 -8.96 4.43
CA SER A 143 25.41 -8.92 5.87
C SER A 143 24.19 -8.51 6.70
N LEU A 144 23.37 -7.56 6.21
CA LEU A 144 22.10 -7.18 6.84
C LEU A 144 21.09 -8.33 6.94
N LEU A 145 21.17 -9.31 6.04
CA LEU A 145 20.31 -10.49 6.06
C LEU A 145 20.83 -11.58 7.00
N VAL A 146 22.13 -11.58 7.32
CA VAL A 146 22.71 -12.50 8.29
C VAL A 146 22.04 -12.27 9.65
N LYS A 147 21.47 -13.34 10.22
CA LYS A 147 20.68 -13.30 11.46
C LYS A 147 19.55 -12.25 11.44
N LEU A 148 19.10 -11.83 10.26
CA LEU A 148 18.07 -10.80 10.08
C LEU A 148 18.44 -9.47 10.77
N ALA A 149 19.72 -9.09 10.76
CA ALA A 149 20.22 -7.88 11.41
C ALA A 149 19.45 -6.60 11.03
N PHE A 150 18.93 -6.52 9.80
CA PHE A 150 18.08 -5.41 9.35
C PHE A 150 16.82 -5.16 10.19
N LEU A 151 16.37 -6.14 10.99
CA LEU A 151 15.20 -6.02 11.85
C LEU A 151 15.45 -5.23 13.13
N TYR A 152 16.69 -5.18 13.61
CA TYR A 152 16.98 -4.83 14.99
C TYR A 152 17.34 -3.36 15.12
N GLY A 153 16.82 -2.71 16.15
CA GLY A 153 17.08 -1.29 16.44
C GLY A 153 18.53 -1.02 16.89
N ASN A 154 19.22 -2.04 17.40
CA ASN A 154 20.61 -1.94 17.82
C ASN A 154 21.39 -3.20 17.41
N ILE A 155 22.57 -3.01 16.80
CA ILE A 155 23.53 -4.08 16.52
C ILE A 155 24.80 -3.74 17.33
N PRO A 156 24.85 -4.09 18.63
CA PRO A 156 26.03 -3.84 19.45
C PRO A 156 27.24 -4.65 18.93
N GLU A 157 28.45 -4.16 19.20
CA GLU A 157 29.72 -4.81 18.81
C GLU A 157 29.84 -6.25 19.31
N GLU A 158 29.18 -6.57 20.43
CA GLU A 158 29.12 -7.92 21.01
C GLU A 158 28.22 -8.90 20.22
N GLY A 159 27.52 -8.42 19.18
CA GLY A 159 26.73 -9.23 18.26
C GLY A 159 25.40 -9.73 18.82
N LYS A 160 24.97 -9.24 20.00
CA LYS A 160 23.66 -9.55 20.58
C LYS A 160 22.61 -8.63 19.98
N LEU A 161 21.79 -9.18 19.09
CA LEU A 161 20.69 -8.45 18.46
C LEU A 161 19.57 -8.21 19.48
N GLU A 162 19.24 -6.94 19.74
CA GLU A 162 18.21 -6.50 20.69
C GLU A 162 17.14 -5.67 19.97
N ASN A 163 15.92 -5.63 20.53
CA ASN A 163 14.80 -4.84 20.03
C ASN A 163 14.39 -5.25 18.59
N PRO A 164 13.86 -6.48 18.42
CA PRO A 164 13.45 -6.97 17.10
C PRO A 164 12.32 -6.11 16.53
N PHE A 165 12.38 -5.85 15.22
CA PHE A 165 11.45 -5.01 14.45
C PHE A 165 11.52 -3.50 14.75
N GLU A 166 12.41 -3.06 15.64
CA GLU A 166 12.62 -1.65 15.99
C GLU A 166 13.73 -0.99 15.16
N SER A 167 14.16 -1.60 14.06
CA SER A 167 15.07 -0.96 13.11
C SER A 167 14.48 0.36 12.60
N GLU A 168 15.28 1.43 12.69
CA GLU A 168 14.90 2.76 12.19
C GLU A 168 14.50 2.69 10.71
N LEU A 169 15.16 1.85 9.91
CA LEU A 169 14.83 1.66 8.50
C LEU A 169 13.43 1.06 8.32
N ILE A 170 13.04 0.10 9.17
CA ILE A 170 11.69 -0.50 9.11
C ILE A 170 10.65 0.53 9.55
N ILE A 171 10.92 1.30 10.60
CA ILE A 171 10.03 2.37 11.09
C ILE A 171 9.85 3.45 10.01
N GLN A 172 10.91 3.82 9.28
CA GLN A 172 10.83 4.75 8.15
C GLN A 172 9.96 4.21 7.01
N VAL A 173 9.97 2.89 6.75
CA VAL A 173 9.05 2.27 5.77
C VAL A 173 7.62 2.24 6.32
N LEU A 174 7.43 1.89 7.60
CA LEU A 174 6.11 1.88 8.25
C LEU A 174 5.46 3.27 8.29
N THR A 175 6.26 4.32 8.30
CA THR A 175 5.80 5.71 8.16
C THR A 175 4.95 5.91 6.89
N GLN A 176 5.21 5.15 5.80
CA GLN A 176 4.36 5.19 4.61
C GLN A 176 2.94 4.71 4.88
N HIS A 177 2.77 3.70 5.74
CA HIS A 177 1.45 3.27 6.19
C HIS A 177 0.79 4.33 7.09
N ALA A 178 1.54 4.93 8.02
CA ALA A 178 1.04 6.04 8.84
C ALA A 178 0.54 7.23 8.01
N CYS A 179 1.26 7.62 6.96
CA CYS A 179 0.79 8.65 6.03
C CYS A 179 -0.51 8.24 5.32
N ALA A 180 -0.64 6.97 4.95
CA ALA A 180 -1.81 6.45 4.22
C ALA A 180 -3.07 6.32 5.09
N THR A 181 -2.92 6.25 6.42
CA THR A 181 -4.04 6.18 7.38
C THR A 181 -4.43 7.56 7.95
N LEU A 182 -3.77 8.65 7.54
CA LEU A 182 -4.17 10.00 7.93
C LEU A 182 -5.59 10.30 7.41
N GLY A 183 -6.51 10.57 8.33
CA GLY A 183 -7.93 10.78 8.03
C GLY A 183 -8.82 9.56 8.28
N ALA A 184 -8.24 8.44 8.74
CA ALA A 184 -8.98 7.28 9.21
C ALA A 184 -9.83 7.61 10.44
N ILE A 185 -10.97 6.93 10.58
CA ILE A 185 -11.82 7.01 11.77
C ILE A 185 -11.19 6.14 12.88
N GLY A 186 -10.84 6.74 14.02
CA GLY A 186 -10.04 6.10 15.07
C GLY A 186 -10.74 4.96 15.84
N ASP A 187 -12.08 5.00 15.95
CA ASP A 187 -12.83 4.09 16.84
C ASP A 187 -13.37 2.83 16.13
N HIS A 188 -13.11 2.65 14.83
CA HIS A 188 -13.71 1.55 14.07
C HIS A 188 -13.02 0.18 14.29
N HIS A 189 -11.74 0.16 14.69
CA HIS A 189 -11.01 -1.06 15.06
C HIS A 189 -10.10 -0.81 16.26
N THR A 190 -10.43 -1.42 17.40
CA THR A 190 -9.99 -1.05 18.75
C THR A 190 -8.54 -1.41 19.14
N THR A 191 -7.69 -1.84 18.22
CA THR A 191 -6.28 -2.18 18.52
C THR A 191 -5.35 -1.94 17.34
N ALA A 192 -5.50 -0.81 16.63
CA ALA A 192 -4.72 -0.51 15.41
C ALA A 192 -3.22 -0.34 15.70
N HIS A 193 -2.51 -1.46 15.86
CA HIS A 193 -1.07 -1.57 16.08
C HIS A 193 -0.33 -1.76 14.74
N ALA A 194 -1.07 -1.83 13.63
CA ALA A 194 -0.53 -1.93 12.27
C ALA A 194 0.33 -3.18 12.05
N LYS A 195 -0.01 -4.30 12.73
CA LYS A 195 0.72 -5.58 12.65
C LYS A 195 0.88 -6.08 11.21
N GLY A 196 -0.21 -6.01 10.45
CA GLY A 196 -0.26 -6.32 9.01
C GLY A 196 0.72 -5.47 8.21
N ALA A 197 0.69 -4.16 8.39
CA ALA A 197 1.58 -3.23 7.70
C ALA A 197 3.05 -3.44 8.09
N LEU A 198 3.35 -3.66 9.37
CA LEU A 198 4.71 -3.97 9.84
C LEU A 198 5.26 -5.24 9.20
N SER A 199 4.41 -6.28 9.09
CA SER A 199 4.80 -7.53 8.41
C SER A 199 5.09 -7.32 6.91
N LEU A 200 4.33 -6.44 6.23
CA LEU A 200 4.59 -6.05 4.84
C LEU A 200 5.90 -5.29 4.69
N CYS A 201 6.16 -4.30 5.54
CA CYS A 201 7.40 -3.51 5.53
C CYS A 201 8.62 -4.42 5.70
N THR A 202 8.50 -5.37 6.63
CA THR A 202 9.56 -6.33 6.93
C THR A 202 9.80 -7.29 5.76
N ALA A 203 8.73 -7.84 5.17
CA ALA A 203 8.83 -8.71 4.01
C ALA A 203 9.42 -7.99 2.80
N ALA A 204 9.05 -6.71 2.59
CA ALA A 204 9.59 -5.87 1.54
C ALA A 204 11.11 -5.72 1.68
N ALA A 205 11.59 -5.31 2.86
CA ALA A 205 13.03 -5.17 3.14
C ALA A 205 13.79 -6.47 2.87
N CYS A 206 13.30 -7.59 3.43
CA CYS A 206 13.91 -8.91 3.27
C CYS A 206 14.06 -9.34 1.80
N ILE A 207 13.06 -9.05 0.96
CA ILE A 207 13.06 -9.47 -0.45
C ILE A 207 13.85 -8.49 -1.33
N PHE A 208 13.86 -7.20 -1.02
CA PHE A 208 14.54 -6.20 -1.84
C PHE A 208 16.03 -6.08 -1.55
N LEU A 209 16.47 -6.24 -0.30
CA LEU A 209 17.89 -6.16 0.12
C LEU A 209 18.86 -6.89 -0.84
N PRO A 210 18.66 -8.18 -1.20
CA PRO A 210 19.57 -8.87 -2.12
C PRO A 210 19.69 -8.23 -3.51
N SER A 211 18.71 -7.42 -3.92
CA SER A 211 18.62 -6.82 -5.26
C SER A 211 19.09 -5.36 -5.31
N LEU A 212 19.43 -4.75 -4.17
CA LEU A 212 19.74 -3.31 -4.10
C LEU A 212 21.00 -2.92 -4.86
N HIS A 213 22.00 -3.82 -4.93
CA HIS A 213 23.21 -3.62 -5.74
C HIS A 213 22.91 -3.28 -7.20
N SER A 214 21.86 -3.88 -7.77
CA SER A 214 21.47 -3.67 -9.18
C SER A 214 20.52 -2.49 -9.41
N THR A 215 19.98 -1.89 -8.35
CA THR A 215 18.90 -0.88 -8.43
C THR A 215 19.34 0.53 -8.03
N ALA A 216 20.45 0.66 -7.30
CA ALA A 216 20.93 1.95 -6.80
C ALA A 216 21.25 2.97 -7.92
N ASN A 217 21.85 2.54 -9.04
CA ASN A 217 22.12 3.44 -10.17
C ASN A 217 20.84 3.88 -10.90
N TYR A 218 19.74 3.12 -10.77
CA TYR A 218 18.50 3.37 -11.51
C TYR A 218 17.55 4.33 -10.75
N PHE A 219 17.62 4.36 -9.42
CA PHE A 219 16.78 5.25 -8.60
C PHE A 219 17.29 6.69 -8.56
N LEU A 220 18.61 6.91 -8.56
CA LEU A 220 19.21 8.24 -8.71
C LEU A 220 18.79 8.92 -10.03
N GLU A 221 18.65 8.14 -11.11
CA GLU A 221 18.12 8.64 -12.39
C GLU A 221 16.59 8.84 -12.39
N LEU A 222 15.83 8.11 -11.57
CA LEU A 222 14.37 8.23 -11.49
C LEU A 222 13.90 9.39 -10.62
N GLU A 223 14.59 9.68 -9.51
CA GLU A 223 14.31 10.87 -8.69
C GLU A 223 14.54 12.15 -9.50
N ALA A 224 15.64 12.22 -10.28
CA ALA A 224 15.93 13.35 -11.16
C ALA A 224 14.88 13.58 -12.28
N ASN A 225 14.13 12.54 -12.66
CA ASN A 225 13.17 12.58 -13.77
C ASN A 225 11.69 12.56 -13.35
N SER A 226 11.40 12.36 -12.06
CA SER A 226 10.03 12.23 -11.56
C SER A 226 9.39 13.59 -11.22
N LYS A 227 8.93 14.31 -12.25
CA LYS A 227 8.07 15.50 -12.12
C LYS A 227 6.70 15.16 -11.51
N GLY A 228 6.65 14.77 -10.24
CA GLY A 228 5.42 14.58 -9.46
C GLY A 228 4.53 13.40 -9.83
N LYS A 229 5.02 12.40 -10.59
CA LYS A 229 4.26 11.16 -10.91
C LYS A 229 4.77 9.98 -10.11
N ALA A 230 3.84 9.12 -9.66
CA ALA A 230 4.15 7.89 -8.94
C ALA A 230 5.21 7.04 -9.68
N VAL A 231 6.38 6.94 -9.07
CA VAL A 231 7.52 6.20 -9.59
C VAL A 231 7.18 4.71 -9.59
N LYS A 232 7.14 4.09 -10.77
CA LYS A 232 7.01 2.64 -10.88
C LYS A 232 8.36 2.01 -10.61
N VAL A 233 8.43 1.14 -9.61
CA VAL A 233 9.64 0.34 -9.33
C VAL A 233 10.00 -0.46 -10.60
N PRO A 234 11.23 -0.34 -11.12
CA PRO A 234 11.67 -1.13 -12.26
C PRO A 234 11.96 -2.55 -11.77
N HIS A 235 11.02 -3.44 -12.02
CA HIS A 235 11.17 -4.86 -11.71
C HIS A 235 11.96 -5.54 -12.83
N SER A 236 13.27 -5.72 -12.64
CA SER A 236 14.20 -6.52 -13.45
C SER A 236 14.20 -6.32 -14.99
N LEU A 237 15.38 -6.08 -15.56
CA LEU A 237 15.59 -6.20 -17.00
C LEU A 237 15.48 -7.67 -17.41
N ASN A 238 14.59 -7.98 -18.35
CA ASN A 238 14.61 -9.27 -19.01
C ASN A 238 15.88 -9.36 -19.87
N LYS A 239 16.83 -10.24 -19.49
CA LYS A 239 18.12 -10.41 -20.16
C LYS A 239 18.01 -10.78 -21.65
N SER A 240 16.90 -11.36 -22.10
CA SER A 240 16.71 -11.74 -23.51
C SER A 240 16.04 -10.68 -24.38
N SER A 241 15.34 -9.70 -23.78
CA SER A 241 14.57 -8.72 -24.55
C SER A 241 14.93 -7.26 -24.26
N GLY A 242 15.75 -6.99 -23.24
CA GLY A 242 16.07 -5.64 -22.78
C GLY A 242 14.88 -4.86 -22.21
N LYS A 243 13.69 -5.47 -22.13
CA LYS A 243 12.47 -4.83 -21.63
C LYS A 243 12.35 -5.03 -20.12
N ILE A 244 11.86 -3.99 -19.43
CA ILE A 244 11.52 -4.03 -18.01
C ILE A 244 10.39 -5.06 -17.81
N SER A 245 10.65 -6.12 -17.05
CA SER A 245 9.70 -7.20 -16.78
C SER A 245 8.93 -6.95 -15.49
N GLY A 246 7.85 -6.16 -15.58
CA GLY A 246 7.01 -5.80 -14.43
C GLY A 246 6.47 -6.95 -13.57
N SER A 247 6.38 -8.19 -14.10
CA SER A 247 5.63 -9.28 -13.44
C SER A 247 6.40 -10.08 -12.38
N ARG A 248 7.73 -10.23 -12.50
CA ARG A 248 8.49 -11.21 -11.70
C ARG A 248 8.86 -10.71 -10.29
N LYS A 249 8.67 -9.42 -10.01
CA LYS A 249 8.86 -8.82 -8.67
C LYS A 249 7.72 -7.86 -8.27
N ALA A 250 6.55 -7.96 -8.90
CA ALA A 250 5.38 -7.18 -8.50
C ALA A 250 5.06 -7.44 -7.02
N PHE A 251 4.74 -6.37 -6.28
CA PHE A 251 4.41 -6.47 -4.86
C PHE A 251 3.02 -7.09 -4.72
N SER A 252 2.97 -8.43 -4.69
CA SER A 252 1.76 -9.27 -4.74
C SER A 252 1.84 -10.44 -3.75
N ASP A 253 0.69 -11.04 -3.42
CA ASP A 253 0.62 -12.23 -2.54
C ASP A 253 1.53 -13.36 -3.04
N THR A 254 1.53 -13.60 -4.35
CA THR A 254 2.32 -14.66 -4.97
C THR A 254 3.81 -14.51 -4.69
N ASN A 255 4.30 -13.27 -4.62
CA ASN A 255 5.73 -12.99 -4.48
C ASN A 255 6.13 -12.70 -3.02
N PHE A 256 5.27 -12.02 -2.24
CA PHE A 256 5.59 -11.52 -0.90
C PHE A 256 4.76 -12.18 0.21
N GLY A 257 3.65 -12.85 -0.13
CA GLY A 257 2.68 -13.34 0.83
C GLY A 257 3.21 -14.39 1.80
N VAL A 258 4.06 -15.31 1.34
CA VAL A 258 4.69 -16.31 2.22
C VAL A 258 5.58 -15.63 3.26
N MET A 259 6.40 -14.67 2.83
CA MET A 259 7.31 -13.96 3.72
C MET A 259 6.56 -13.05 4.69
N THR A 260 5.52 -12.36 4.21
CA THR A 260 4.63 -11.52 5.03
C THR A 260 4.01 -12.34 6.18
N ARG A 261 3.42 -13.49 5.88
CA ARG A 261 2.80 -14.37 6.90
C ARG A 261 3.81 -14.94 7.90
N ARG A 262 5.05 -15.23 7.46
CA ARG A 262 6.14 -15.65 8.37
C ARG A 262 6.51 -14.55 9.35
N TYR A 263 6.66 -13.31 8.89
CA TYR A 263 6.94 -12.19 9.78
C TYR A 263 5.76 -11.85 10.68
N MET A 264 4.52 -11.95 10.19
CA MET A 264 3.31 -11.83 11.02
C MET A 264 3.35 -12.81 12.20
N THR A 265 3.71 -14.08 11.95
CA THR A 265 3.83 -15.09 13.02
C THR A 265 4.84 -14.67 14.10
N SER A 266 5.94 -14.03 13.71
CA SER A 266 6.94 -13.51 14.65
C SER A 266 6.46 -12.26 15.39
N ILE A 267 5.81 -11.33 14.69
CA ILE A 267 5.25 -10.10 15.25
C ILE A 267 4.18 -10.42 16.30
N ASN A 268 3.34 -11.43 16.06
CA ASN A 268 2.32 -11.89 17.01
C ASN A 268 2.90 -12.48 18.32
N ARG A 269 4.21 -12.70 18.40
CA ARG A 269 4.89 -13.13 19.65
C ARG A 269 5.45 -11.96 20.45
N LEU A 270 5.47 -10.76 19.89
CA LEU A 270 5.86 -9.55 20.61
C LEU A 270 4.76 -9.14 21.58
N GLN A 271 5.15 -8.40 22.62
CA GLN A 271 4.19 -7.76 23.51
C GLN A 271 3.49 -6.62 22.74
N ASP A 272 2.19 -6.45 22.96
CA ASP A 272 1.41 -5.42 22.27
C ASP A 272 1.95 -4.01 22.53
N SER A 273 2.51 -3.74 23.72
CA SER A 273 3.16 -2.47 24.04
C SER A 273 4.34 -2.15 23.10
N VAL A 274 5.16 -3.15 22.75
CA VAL A 274 6.29 -2.97 21.83
C VAL A 274 5.80 -2.60 20.44
N ILE A 275 4.74 -3.27 19.97
CA ILE A 275 4.17 -3.00 18.65
C ILE A 275 3.52 -1.61 18.62
N GLN A 276 2.86 -1.22 19.71
CA GLN A 276 2.31 0.11 19.89
C GLN A 276 3.41 1.17 19.86
N ASP A 277 4.54 0.96 20.55
CA ASP A 277 5.67 1.90 20.56
C ASP A 277 6.27 2.07 19.15
N ILE A 278 6.47 0.97 18.41
CA ILE A 278 6.91 1.00 17.00
C ILE A 278 5.94 1.83 16.15
N TRP A 279 4.64 1.62 16.34
CA TRP A 279 3.61 2.30 15.59
C TRP A 279 3.52 3.80 15.93
N GLU A 280 3.67 4.16 17.21
CA GLU A 280 3.71 5.55 17.67
C GLU A 280 4.90 6.31 17.08
N GLN A 281 6.08 5.70 17.03
CA GLN A 281 7.24 6.29 16.37
C GLN A 281 6.97 6.57 14.88
N ALA A 282 6.38 5.61 14.15
CA ALA A 282 6.03 5.80 12.75
C ALA A 282 5.00 6.94 12.55
N LYS A 283 3.99 7.04 13.43
CA LYS A 283 2.99 8.13 13.40
C LYS A 283 3.64 9.50 13.68
N GLU A 284 4.55 9.58 14.63
CA GLU A 284 5.25 10.83 14.96
C GLU A 284 6.05 11.35 13.77
N ILE A 285 6.80 10.47 13.09
CA ILE A 285 7.55 10.82 11.88
C ILE A 285 6.60 11.29 10.77
N ALA A 286 5.48 10.58 10.54
CA ALA A 286 4.49 10.95 9.54
C ALA A 286 3.88 12.34 9.81
N PHE A 287 3.60 12.66 11.08
CA PHE A 287 3.06 13.96 11.47
C PHE A 287 4.06 15.08 11.21
N LYS A 288 5.34 14.88 11.56
CA LYS A 288 6.42 15.86 11.29
C LYS A 288 6.57 16.14 9.79
N ARG A 289 6.44 15.14 8.92
CA ARG A 289 6.48 15.30 7.45
C ARG A 289 5.35 16.20 6.92
N ARG A 290 4.19 16.24 7.58
CA ARG A 290 3.06 17.11 7.19
C ARG A 290 3.29 18.59 7.57
N GLY A 291 4.01 18.84 8.66
CA GLY A 291 4.27 20.19 9.18
C GLY A 291 5.46 20.90 8.54
N ALA A 292 6.25 20.20 7.70
CA ALA A 292 7.34 20.82 6.96
C ALA A 292 6.76 21.74 5.86
N PRO A 293 7.14 23.02 5.79
CA PRO A 293 6.73 23.89 4.68
C PRO A 293 7.24 23.29 3.38
N SER A 294 6.34 23.05 2.42
CA SER A 294 6.74 22.86 1.03
C SER A 294 7.50 24.11 0.60
N ALA A 295 8.73 23.94 0.14
CA ALA A 295 9.47 25.04 -0.50
C ALA A 295 8.57 25.67 -1.58
N PRO A 296 8.51 27.01 -1.68
CA PRO A 296 7.70 27.65 -2.70
C PRO A 296 8.19 27.20 -4.08
N ASP A 297 7.30 26.60 -4.85
CA ASP A 297 7.49 26.39 -6.28
C ASP A 297 7.53 27.79 -6.94
N GLU A 298 8.72 28.27 -7.27
CA GLU A 298 8.94 29.59 -7.91
C GLU A 298 8.42 29.67 -9.36
N ASP A 299 7.77 28.64 -9.89
CA ASP A 299 7.31 28.58 -11.28
C ASP A 299 5.78 28.39 -11.44
N SER A 300 4.96 29.08 -10.63
CA SER A 300 3.53 29.24 -10.93
C SER A 300 3.17 30.70 -11.27
N GLU A 301 3.54 31.12 -12.47
CA GLU A 301 2.84 32.22 -13.14
C GLU A 301 1.44 31.73 -13.56
N ASP A 302 0.47 31.75 -12.64
CA ASP A 302 -0.95 31.57 -12.96
C ASP A 302 -1.60 32.96 -13.12
N GLU A 303 -1.45 33.53 -14.32
CA GLU A 303 -2.07 34.79 -14.77
C GLU A 303 -3.61 34.76 -14.85
N ARG A 304 -4.30 33.84 -14.16
CA ARG A 304 -5.77 33.73 -14.20
C ARG A 304 -6.50 34.32 -12.99
N ALA A 305 -5.79 35.04 -12.12
CA ALA A 305 -6.41 35.84 -11.05
C ALA A 305 -6.69 37.31 -11.41
N LEU A 306 -6.60 37.70 -12.69
CA LEU A 306 -6.92 39.07 -13.14
C LEU A 306 -8.12 39.08 -14.09
N ILE A 307 -9.32 38.83 -13.57
CA ILE A 307 -10.53 39.50 -14.08
C ILE A 307 -11.38 39.88 -12.87
N GLY A 308 -11.35 41.18 -12.56
CA GLY A 308 -12.23 41.82 -11.60
C GLY A 308 -13.52 42.33 -12.25
N PHE A 309 -14.52 42.50 -11.38
CA PHE A 309 -15.90 42.99 -11.55
C PHE A 309 -16.91 42.03 -12.17
#